data_AF-A0A1G0J7Q4-F1
#
_entry.id   AF-A0A1G0J7Q4-F1
#
_cell.length_a   1.000
_cell.length_b   1.000
_cell.length_c   1.000
_cell.angle_alpha   90.00
_cell.angle_beta   90.00
_cell.angle_gamma   90.00
#
_symmetry.space_group_name_H-M   'P 1'
#
loop_
_entity.id
_entity.type
_entity.pdbx_description
1 polymer ?
#
loop_
_entity_poly.entity_id
_entity_poly.type
_entity_poly.pdbx_seq_one_letter_code
_entity_poly.pdbx_strand_id
1 'polypeptide(L)'
;MIRILFAFIFLFCINIAFAQQVAEIDQEREDLSGAYAECAAYYRLVFFALESSGEAETAASYREVEDNAMLYALVLASGGRDRDMAVQVTNARIELSMQQMKDEINNRNENISILINKYNGNCTQIMQQLPEILLEAMVEVSGGNTNN
;
A
#
# COMPACT_ATOMS: atom_id res chain seq x y z
N MET A 1 58.98 14.43 -3.91
CA MET A 1 58.35 13.10 -3.75
C MET A 1 57.19 13.04 -2.73
N ILE A 2 56.96 14.06 -1.90
CA ILE A 2 55.86 14.09 -0.90
C ILE A 2 54.47 14.43 -1.48
N ARG A 3 54.39 15.01 -2.69
CA ARG A 3 53.11 15.45 -3.30
C ARG A 3 52.28 14.34 -3.93
N ILE A 4 52.85 13.16 -4.21
CA ILE A 4 52.13 12.03 -4.82
C ILE A 4 51.46 11.14 -3.75
N LEU A 5 51.96 11.17 -2.51
CA LEU A 5 51.46 10.35 -1.41
C LEU A 5 50.06 10.79 -0.94
N PHE A 6 49.74 12.08 -1.04
CA PHE A 6 48.43 12.62 -0.63
C PHE A 6 47.29 12.30 -1.60
N ALA A 7 47.59 12.05 -2.88
CA ALA A 7 46.55 11.73 -3.87
C ALA A 7 46.00 10.31 -3.70
N PHE A 8 46.78 9.38 -3.16
CA PHE A 8 46.34 8.00 -2.95
C PHE A 8 45.46 7.81 -1.70
N ILE A 9 45.61 8.68 -0.69
CA ILE A 9 44.80 8.59 0.55
C ILE A 9 43.35 9.03 0.29
N PHE A 10 43.13 10.02 -0.61
CA PHE A 10 41.78 10.47 -0.95
C PHE A 10 40.98 9.46 -1.81
N LEU A 11 41.68 8.59 -2.55
CA LEU A 11 41.05 7.58 -3.42
C LEU A 11 40.57 6.33 -2.65
N PHE A 12 41.05 6.12 -1.43
CA PHE A 12 40.68 4.93 -0.63
C PHE A 12 39.42 5.13 0.22
N CYS A 13 39.03 6.39 0.50
CA CYS A 13 37.85 6.69 1.32
C CYS A 13 36.50 6.59 0.57
N ILE A 14 36.50 6.44 -0.76
CA ILE A 14 35.25 6.42 -1.55
C ILE A 14 34.62 5.01 -1.62
N ASN A 15 35.31 3.97 -1.15
CA ASN A 15 34.81 2.58 -1.22
C ASN A 15 34.08 2.09 0.04
N ILE A 16 33.72 2.97 0.98
CA ILE A 16 32.69 2.62 1.96
C ILE A 16 31.34 2.75 1.25
N ALA A 17 31.11 1.83 0.31
CA ALA A 17 29.77 1.53 -0.14
C ALA A 17 29.00 1.10 1.11
N PHE A 18 28.10 1.95 1.58
CA PHE A 18 27.09 1.57 2.53
C PHE A 18 26.29 0.45 1.88
N ALA A 19 26.69 -0.80 2.12
CA ALA A 19 25.84 -1.95 1.92
C ALA A 19 24.73 -1.84 2.97
N GLN A 20 23.74 -0.99 2.70
CA GLN A 20 22.48 -1.01 3.43
C GLN A 20 21.95 -2.42 3.23
N GLN A 21 21.89 -3.18 4.32
CA GLN A 21 21.27 -4.49 4.36
C GLN A 21 19.77 -4.23 4.21
N VAL A 22 19.32 -4.08 2.96
CA VAL A 22 17.90 -3.98 2.63
C VAL A 22 17.31 -5.35 2.99
N ALA A 23 16.40 -5.37 3.95
CA ALA A 23 15.65 -6.57 4.26
C ALA A 23 14.98 -7.05 2.97
N GLU A 24 15.09 -8.35 2.69
CA GLU A 24 14.47 -8.93 1.50
C GLU A 24 12.95 -8.67 1.57
N ILE A 25 12.42 -8.10 0.49
CA ILE A 25 10.99 -7.81 0.40
C ILE A 25 10.27 -9.13 0.13
N ASP A 26 9.38 -9.52 1.05
CA ASP A 26 8.52 -10.68 0.89
C ASP A 26 7.48 -10.43 -0.20
N GLN A 27 7.62 -11.13 -1.32
CA GLN A 27 6.76 -10.97 -2.49
C GLN A 27 5.28 -11.29 -2.18
N GLU A 28 5.00 -12.25 -1.29
CA GLU A 28 3.62 -12.59 -0.93
C GLU A 28 2.95 -11.43 -0.18
N ARG A 29 3.67 -10.80 0.75
CA ARG A 29 3.21 -9.59 1.44
C ARG A 29 3.00 -8.44 0.46
N GLU A 30 3.87 -8.31 -0.54
CA GLU A 30 3.73 -7.28 -1.57
C GLU A 30 2.51 -7.44 -2.45
N ASP A 31 2.25 -8.67 -2.91
CA ASP A 31 1.12 -8.98 -3.77
C ASP A 31 -0.20 -8.74 -3.00
N LEU A 32 -0.27 -9.18 -1.75
CA LEU A 32 -1.42 -8.91 -0.88
C LEU A 32 -1.57 -7.43 -0.58
N SER A 33 -0.48 -6.71 -0.28
CA SER A 33 -0.51 -5.26 -0.08
C SER A 33 -1.09 -4.55 -1.31
N GLY A 34 -0.69 -4.97 -2.51
CA GLY A 34 -1.25 -4.51 -3.77
C GLY A 34 -2.75 -4.77 -3.90
N ALA A 35 -3.19 -5.98 -3.57
CA ALA A 35 -4.60 -6.36 -3.64
C ALA A 35 -5.48 -5.55 -2.65
N TYR A 36 -5.02 -5.36 -1.42
CA TYR A 36 -5.73 -4.51 -0.45
C TYR A 36 -5.74 -3.03 -0.87
N ALA A 37 -4.66 -2.52 -1.47
CA ALA A 37 -4.62 -1.17 -2.01
C ALA A 37 -5.60 -0.98 -3.18
N GLU A 38 -5.72 -1.98 -4.07
CA GLU A 38 -6.75 -2.00 -5.11
C GLU A 38 -8.15 -1.95 -4.49
N CYS A 39 -8.41 -2.74 -3.45
CA CYS A 39 -9.71 -2.72 -2.79
C CYS A 39 -10.01 -1.41 -2.07
N ALA A 40 -9.02 -0.78 -1.45
CA ALA A 40 -9.18 0.56 -0.88
C ALA A 40 -9.57 1.58 -1.97
N ALA A 41 -8.91 1.55 -3.13
CA ALA A 41 -9.26 2.39 -4.27
C ALA A 41 -10.70 2.16 -4.75
N TYR A 42 -11.11 0.89 -4.88
CA TYR A 42 -12.47 0.49 -5.26
C TYR A 42 -13.52 1.03 -4.26
N TYR A 43 -13.36 0.73 -2.97
CA TYR A 43 -14.34 1.14 -1.95
C TYR A 43 -14.43 2.66 -1.84
N ARG A 44 -13.33 3.38 -2.00
CA ARG A 44 -13.31 4.85 -2.05
C ARG A 44 -14.12 5.42 -3.19
N LEU A 45 -13.98 4.87 -4.40
CA LEU A 45 -14.73 5.34 -5.56
C LEU A 45 -16.23 5.06 -5.41
N VAL A 46 -16.60 3.90 -4.85
CA VAL A 46 -18.01 3.57 -4.58
C VAL A 46 -18.57 4.47 -3.49
N PHE A 47 -17.82 4.75 -2.42
CA PHE A 47 -18.18 5.71 -1.38
C PHE A 47 -18.57 7.07 -2.00
N PHE A 48 -17.69 7.66 -2.81
CA PHE A 48 -17.98 8.96 -3.42
C PHE A 48 -19.15 8.92 -4.40
N ALA A 49 -19.32 7.82 -5.14
CA ALA A 49 -20.46 7.67 -6.05
C ALA A 49 -21.80 7.61 -5.27
N LEU A 50 -21.85 6.83 -4.18
CA LEU A 50 -23.02 6.72 -3.31
C LEU A 50 -23.32 8.04 -2.58
N GLU A 51 -22.29 8.68 -2.03
CA GLU A 51 -22.42 9.99 -1.37
C GLU A 51 -22.99 11.03 -2.36
N SER A 52 -22.46 11.08 -3.58
CA SER A 52 -22.96 12.00 -4.63
C SER A 52 -24.40 11.69 -5.09
N SER A 53 -24.87 10.47 -4.84
CA SER A 53 -26.23 10.02 -5.16
C SER A 53 -27.22 10.21 -4.01
N GLY A 54 -26.78 10.75 -2.87
CA GLY A 54 -27.62 10.95 -1.67
C GLY A 54 -27.76 9.72 -0.77
N GLU A 55 -27.00 8.66 -1.03
CA GLU A 55 -27.04 7.38 -0.30
C GLU A 55 -26.02 7.38 0.86
N ALA A 56 -26.06 8.41 1.72
CA ALA A 56 -25.02 8.68 2.71
C ALA A 56 -24.83 7.55 3.75
N GLU A 57 -25.90 6.89 4.17
CA GLU A 57 -25.83 5.78 5.12
C GLU A 57 -25.10 4.58 4.51
N THR A 58 -25.46 4.20 3.28
CA THR A 58 -24.77 3.14 2.54
C THR A 58 -23.32 3.52 2.27
N ALA A 59 -23.05 4.78 1.89
CA ALA A 59 -21.70 5.28 1.68
C ALA A 59 -20.83 5.11 2.93
N ALA A 60 -21.35 5.41 4.13
CA ALA A 60 -20.59 5.26 5.37
C ALA A 60 -20.05 3.84 5.58
N SER A 61 -20.82 2.80 5.22
CA SER A 61 -20.34 1.42 5.28
C SER A 61 -19.15 1.15 4.36
N TYR A 62 -19.14 1.74 3.17
CA TYR A 62 -18.03 1.64 2.22
C TYR A 62 -16.78 2.36 2.72
N ARG A 63 -16.97 3.47 3.45
CA ARG A 63 -15.86 4.20 4.05
C ARG A 63 -15.12 3.38 5.12
N GLU A 64 -15.86 2.67 5.97
CA GLU A 64 -15.25 1.80 6.97
C GLU A 64 -14.41 0.69 6.33
N VAL A 65 -14.92 0.06 5.26
CA VAL A 65 -14.19 -1.00 4.56
C VAL A 65 -12.99 -0.44 3.77
N GLU A 66 -13.09 0.77 3.20
CA GLU A 66 -11.94 1.50 2.62
C GLU A 66 -10.83 1.67 3.65
N ASP A 67 -11.15 2.20 4.83
CA ASP A 67 -10.16 2.49 5.87
C ASP A 67 -9.45 1.20 6.34
N ASN A 68 -10.18 0.09 6.47
CA ASN A 68 -9.60 -1.22 6.78
C ASN A 68 -8.70 -1.75 5.65
N ALA A 69 -9.14 -1.66 4.40
CA ALA A 69 -8.32 -2.09 3.26
C ALA A 69 -7.02 -1.29 3.15
N MET A 70 -7.08 0.02 3.37
CA MET A 70 -5.90 0.89 3.43
C MET A 70 -4.96 0.49 4.57
N LEU A 71 -5.50 0.20 5.76
CA LEU A 71 -4.72 -0.26 6.91
C LEU A 71 -4.00 -1.58 6.59
N TYR A 72 -4.70 -2.57 6.03
CA TYR A 72 -4.10 -3.86 5.68
C TYR A 72 -3.01 -3.73 4.62
N ALA A 73 -3.25 -2.92 3.60
CA ALA A 73 -2.24 -2.62 2.58
C ALA A 73 -0.96 -2.02 3.20
N LEU A 74 -1.12 -1.11 4.17
CA LEU A 74 -0.02 -0.46 4.88
C LEU A 74 0.74 -1.43 5.80
N VAL A 75 0.02 -2.23 6.58
CA VAL A 75 0.62 -3.22 7.50
C VAL A 75 1.48 -4.22 6.72
N LEU A 76 0.99 -4.71 5.59
CA LEU A 76 1.73 -5.62 4.73
C LEU A 76 2.96 -4.95 4.11
N ALA A 77 2.80 -3.73 3.58
CA ALA A 77 3.90 -2.96 2.97
C ALA A 77 5.01 -2.58 3.97
N SER A 78 4.69 -2.56 5.27
CA SER A 78 5.65 -2.28 6.33
C SER A 78 6.65 -3.41 6.56
N GLY A 79 6.40 -4.61 6.02
CA GLY A 79 7.36 -5.72 6.04
C GLY A 79 8.64 -5.35 5.29
N GLY A 80 9.75 -5.21 6.03
CA GLY A 80 11.06 -4.89 5.45
C GLY A 80 11.26 -3.43 5.03
N ARG A 81 10.33 -2.51 5.38
CA ARG A 81 10.44 -1.08 5.07
C ARG A 81 10.33 -0.22 6.31
N ASP A 82 10.93 0.97 6.25
CA ASP A 82 10.57 2.02 7.19
C ASP A 82 9.12 2.51 6.94
N ARG A 83 8.54 3.13 7.96
CA ARG A 83 7.16 3.59 7.96
C ARG A 83 6.87 4.57 6.82
N ASP A 84 7.79 5.49 6.54
CA ASP A 84 7.56 6.55 5.56
C ASP A 84 7.54 5.98 4.14
N MET A 85 8.41 5.01 3.86
CA MET A 85 8.42 4.27 2.60
C MET A 85 7.17 3.41 2.45
N ALA A 86 6.75 2.70 3.50
CA ALA A 86 5.53 1.89 3.46
C ALA A 86 4.29 2.75 3.14
N VAL A 87 4.15 3.91 3.80
CA VAL A 87 3.07 4.87 3.52
C VAL A 87 3.12 5.38 2.07
N GLN A 88 4.31 5.74 1.57
CA GLN A 88 4.46 6.21 0.19
C GLN A 88 4.06 5.14 -0.82
N VAL A 89 4.52 3.89 -0.64
CA VAL A 89 4.20 2.77 -1.52
C VAL A 89 2.70 2.48 -1.49
N THR A 90 2.09 2.41 -0.30
CA THR A 90 0.64 2.16 -0.17
C THR A 90 -0.17 3.26 -0.85
N ASN A 91 0.14 4.54 -0.60
CA ASN A 91 -0.56 5.65 -1.24
C ASN A 91 -0.39 5.66 -2.76
N ALA A 92 0.82 5.36 -3.26
CA ALA A 92 1.07 5.28 -4.69
C ALA A 92 0.27 4.15 -5.36
N ARG A 93 0.15 2.99 -4.71
CA ARG A 93 -0.67 1.87 -5.19
C ARG A 93 -2.15 2.24 -5.24
N ILE A 94 -2.68 2.83 -4.18
CA ILE A 94 -4.08 3.28 -4.11
C ILE A 94 -4.36 4.29 -5.23
N GLU A 95 -3.52 5.32 -5.37
CA GLU A 95 -3.69 6.36 -6.40
C GLU A 95 -3.64 5.77 -7.81
N LEU A 96 -2.70 4.85 -8.08
CA LEU A 96 -2.60 4.18 -9.37
C LEU A 96 -3.87 3.35 -9.67
N SER A 97 -4.32 2.54 -8.72
CA SER A 97 -5.55 1.74 -8.87
C SER A 97 -6.78 2.64 -9.05
N MET A 98 -6.87 3.75 -8.32
CA MET A 98 -7.94 4.73 -8.49
C MET A 98 -7.93 5.34 -9.89
N GLN A 99 -6.76 5.71 -10.42
CA GLN A 99 -6.64 6.25 -11.78
C GLN A 99 -7.10 5.24 -12.82
N GLN A 100 -6.65 3.98 -12.71
CA GLN A 100 -7.07 2.90 -13.60
C GLN A 100 -8.59 2.69 -13.56
N MET A 101 -9.18 2.62 -12.37
CA MET A 101 -10.63 2.46 -12.21
C MET A 101 -11.42 3.66 -12.72
N LYS A 102 -10.91 4.88 -12.52
CA LYS A 102 -11.49 6.10 -13.09
C LYS A 102 -11.50 6.05 -14.62
N ASP A 103 -10.42 5.59 -15.23
CA ASP A 103 -10.35 5.41 -16.69
C ASP A 103 -11.35 4.36 -17.17
N GLU A 104 -11.51 3.25 -16.44
CA GLU A 104 -12.51 2.20 -16.74
C GLU A 104 -13.95 2.72 -16.72
N ILE A 105 -14.28 3.66 -15.83
CA ILE A 105 -15.60 4.30 -15.80
C ILE A 105 -15.69 5.56 -16.67
N ASN A 106 -14.66 5.88 -17.46
CA ASN A 106 -14.56 7.11 -18.24
C ASN A 106 -14.71 8.39 -17.40
N ASN A 107 -14.19 8.38 -16.17
CA ASN A 107 -14.28 9.47 -15.19
C ASN A 107 -15.73 9.91 -14.88
N ARG A 108 -16.68 8.98 -14.95
CA ARG A 108 -18.12 9.22 -14.81
C ARG A 108 -18.72 8.36 -13.70
N ASN A 109 -19.22 8.99 -12.64
CA ASN A 109 -19.81 8.28 -11.51
C ASN A 109 -21.07 7.49 -11.90
N GLU A 110 -21.80 7.92 -12.94
CA GLU A 110 -22.95 7.17 -13.46
C GLU A 110 -22.56 5.76 -13.98
N ASN A 111 -21.29 5.53 -14.26
CA ASN A 111 -20.74 4.25 -14.68
C ASN A 111 -20.17 3.41 -13.52
N ILE A 112 -20.38 3.79 -12.25
CA ILE A 112 -19.84 3.07 -11.09
C ILE A 112 -20.26 1.60 -11.03
N SER A 113 -21.39 1.26 -11.63
CA SER A 113 -21.86 -0.13 -11.77
C SER A 113 -20.85 -1.04 -12.48
N ILE A 114 -19.98 -0.49 -13.36
CA ILE A 114 -18.88 -1.22 -13.97
C ILE A 114 -17.89 -1.69 -12.89
N LEU A 115 -17.48 -0.80 -11.99
CA LEU A 115 -16.57 -1.15 -10.90
C LEU A 115 -17.21 -2.13 -9.92
N ILE A 116 -18.49 -1.92 -9.57
CA ILE A 116 -19.22 -2.83 -8.68
C ILE A 116 -19.25 -4.24 -9.26
N ASN A 117 -19.59 -4.40 -10.55
CA ASN A 117 -19.63 -5.73 -11.16
C ASN A 117 -18.25 -6.39 -11.27
N LYS A 118 -17.19 -5.60 -11.47
CA LYS A 118 -15.83 -6.12 -11.69
C LYS A 118 -15.07 -6.41 -10.40
N TYR A 119 -15.14 -5.53 -9.41
CA TYR A 119 -14.27 -5.56 -8.23
C TYR A 119 -14.97 -6.05 -6.96
N ASN A 120 -16.30 -5.89 -6.84
CA ASN A 120 -17.01 -6.17 -5.58
C ASN A 120 -16.78 -7.60 -5.08
N GLY A 121 -16.86 -8.61 -5.97
CA GLY A 121 -16.71 -10.01 -5.60
C GLY A 121 -15.31 -10.31 -5.02
N ASN A 122 -14.26 -9.92 -5.74
CA ASN A 122 -12.88 -10.15 -5.32
C ASN A 122 -12.55 -9.39 -4.03
N CYS A 123 -12.90 -8.10 -3.96
CA CYS A 123 -12.61 -7.30 -2.77
C CYS A 123 -13.40 -7.75 -1.55
N THR A 124 -14.65 -8.15 -1.71
CA THR A 124 -15.41 -8.73 -0.60
C THR A 124 -14.77 -10.01 -0.10
N GLN A 125 -14.32 -10.89 -1.01
CA GLN A 125 -13.67 -12.14 -0.63
C GLN A 125 -12.38 -11.89 0.16
N ILE A 126 -11.51 -11.01 -0.35
CA ILE A 126 -10.24 -10.65 0.28
C ILE A 126 -10.47 -10.03 1.67
N MET A 127 -11.45 -9.14 1.80
CA MET A 127 -11.75 -8.47 3.08
C MET A 127 -12.43 -9.38 4.12
N GLN A 128 -13.10 -10.46 3.70
CA GLN A 128 -13.78 -11.39 4.61
C GLN A 128 -12.88 -12.53 5.11
N GLN A 129 -11.85 -12.89 4.33
CA GLN A 129 -10.95 -14.00 4.64
C GLN A 129 -9.53 -13.47 4.79
N LEU A 130 -9.24 -12.91 5.98
CA LEU A 130 -7.92 -12.37 6.26
C LEU A 130 -6.88 -13.52 6.25
N PRO A 131 -5.84 -13.44 5.39
CA PRO A 131 -4.81 -14.47 5.33
C PRO A 131 -3.94 -14.43 6.59
N GLU A 132 -3.38 -15.58 6.97
CA GLU A 132 -2.54 -15.71 8.17
C GLU A 132 -1.38 -14.71 8.19
N ILE A 133 -0.73 -14.50 7.05
CA ILE A 133 0.38 -13.55 6.88
C ILE A 133 0.00 -12.10 7.23
N LEU A 134 -1.27 -11.69 7.03
CA LEU A 134 -1.74 -10.37 7.46
C LEU A 134 -1.88 -10.32 8.98
N LEU A 135 -2.42 -11.38 9.60
CA LEU A 135 -2.58 -11.45 11.05
C LEU A 135 -1.22 -11.41 11.75
N GLU A 136 -0.24 -12.15 11.23
CA GLU A 136 1.15 -12.11 11.70
C GLU A 136 1.73 -10.69 11.59
N ALA A 137 1.60 -10.06 10.41
CA ALA A 137 2.07 -8.69 10.19
C ALA A 137 1.41 -7.67 11.15
N MET A 138 0.12 -7.83 11.46
CA MET A 138 -0.57 -6.97 12.44
C MET A 138 0.00 -7.14 13.85
N VAL A 139 0.36 -8.36 14.25
CA VAL A 139 1.02 -8.63 15.53
C VAL A 139 2.43 -8.04 15.55
N GLU A 140 3.21 -8.15 14.48
CA GLU A 140 4.54 -7.54 14.35
C GLU A 140 4.48 -6.03 14.57
N VAL A 141 3.55 -5.35 13.88
CA VAL A 141 3.36 -3.89 13.98
C VAL A 141 2.86 -3.50 15.39
N SER A 142 2.05 -4.33 16.03
CA SER A 142 1.51 -4.06 17.38
C SER A 142 2.51 -4.35 18.50
N GLY A 143 3.43 -5.30 18.31
CA GLY A 143 4.44 -5.72 19.28
C GLY A 143 5.76 -4.93 19.20
N GLY A 144 5.97 -4.15 18.14
CA GLY A 144 7.21 -3.42 17.86
C GLY A 144 7.39 -2.11 18.63
N ASN A 145 7.56 -2.17 19.96
CA ASN A 145 8.31 -1.17 20.72
C ASN A 145 8.86 -1.72 22.06
N THR A 146 9.79 -2.68 22.02
CA THR A 146 10.59 -3.02 23.22
C THR A 146 12.08 -3.25 22.99
N ASN A 147 12.63 -3.13 21.77
CA ASN A 147 14.08 -3.26 21.57
C ASN A 147 14.60 -2.23 20.54
N ASN A 148 14.86 -1.01 21.01
CA ASN A 148 15.86 -0.08 20.46
C ASN A 148 16.43 0.74 21.61
#